data_AF-Q05JK6-F1
#
_entry.id   AF-Q05JK6-F1
#
_cell.length_a   1.000
_cell.length_b   1.000
_cell.length_c   1.000
_cell.angle_alpha   90.00
_cell.angle_beta   90.00
_cell.angle_gamma   90.00
#
_symmetry.space_group_name_H-M   'P 1'
#
loop_
_entity.id
_entity.type
_entity.pdbx_description
1 polymer ?
#
loop_
_entity_poly.entity_id
_entity_poly.type
_entity_poly.pdbx_seq_one_letter_code
_entity_poly.pdbx_strand_id
1 'polypeptide(L)'
;STNLWVDTTLNPDTGISQSIAVYDINNLDKGFEVLPIAEWAGIEGEGPKRVVQPEYNKAGDEVWFSVWSGVEEESAIVIVDDKTRELKQVIKDKRLVTP
;
A
#
# COMPACT_ATOMS: atom_id res chain seq x y z
N SER A 1 15.97 3.54 4.06
CA SER A 1 15.45 2.34 3.41
C SER A 1 16.42 1.76 2.41
N THR A 2 16.40 0.44 2.25
CA THR A 2 16.99 -0.30 1.11
C THR A 2 15.92 -0.87 0.17
N ASN A 3 14.68 -0.38 0.29
CA ASN A 3 13.54 -0.80 -0.50
C ASN A 3 13.27 0.22 -1.61
N LEU A 4 12.89 -0.29 -2.78
CA LEU A 4 12.22 0.50 -3.82
C LEU A 4 10.78 -0.02 -3.95
N TRP A 5 9.83 0.84 -3.62
CA TRP A 5 8.40 0.55 -3.62
C TRP A 5 7.79 1.01 -4.94
N VAL A 6 7.02 0.13 -5.57
CA VAL A 6 6.38 0.41 -6.86
C VAL A 6 4.92 0.03 -6.76
N ASP A 7 4.05 1.04 -6.89
CA ASP A 7 2.63 0.82 -7.06
C ASP A 7 2.28 0.49 -8.52
N THR A 8 1.06 -0.02 -8.70
CA THR A 8 0.49 -0.31 -10.01
C THR A 8 -0.96 0.16 -10.07
N THR A 9 -1.22 1.34 -9.51
CA THR A 9 -2.55 1.85 -9.16
C THR A 9 -3.60 1.70 -10.26
N LEU A 10 -3.23 1.96 -11.52
CA LEU A 10 -4.14 1.95 -12.67
C LEU A 10 -4.20 0.61 -13.42
N ASN A 11 -3.58 -0.45 -12.89
CA ASN A 11 -3.69 -1.77 -13.48
C ASN A 11 -5.17 -2.23 -13.51
N PRO A 12 -5.65 -2.85 -14.60
CA PRO A 12 -7.02 -3.37 -14.67
C PRO A 12 -7.23 -4.62 -13.81
N ASP A 13 -6.18 -5.38 -13.50
CA ASP A 13 -6.25 -6.51 -12.58
C ASP A 13 -6.29 -6.02 -11.13
N THR A 14 -7.27 -6.49 -10.36
CA THR A 14 -7.45 -6.07 -8.96
C THR A 14 -6.34 -6.59 -8.07
N GLY A 15 -5.85 -7.83 -8.25
CA GLY A 15 -4.74 -8.35 -7.45
C GLY A 15 -3.47 -7.53 -7.64
N ILE A 16 -3.26 -7.00 -8.85
CA ILE A 16 -2.12 -6.12 -9.15
C ILE A 16 -2.34 -4.72 -8.58
N SER A 17 -3.44 -4.04 -8.95
CA SER A 17 -3.70 -2.66 -8.49
C SER A 17 -3.94 -2.52 -6.97
N GLN A 18 -4.20 -3.63 -6.27
CA GLN A 18 -4.38 -3.70 -4.82
C GLN A 18 -3.12 -4.10 -4.04
N SER A 19 -1.98 -4.22 -4.72
CA SER A 19 -0.70 -4.62 -4.13
C SER A 19 0.44 -3.67 -4.46
N ILE A 20 1.58 -3.86 -3.77
CA ILE A 20 2.83 -3.13 -3.99
C ILE A 20 3.94 -4.12 -4.29
N ALA A 21 4.75 -3.82 -5.31
CA ALA A 21 6.01 -4.51 -5.55
C ALA A 21 7.14 -3.83 -4.77
N VAL A 22 8.01 -4.63 -4.14
CA VAL A 22 9.14 -4.15 -3.34
C VAL A 22 10.43 -4.80 -3.80
N TYR A 23 11.37 -3.98 -4.26
CA TYR A 23 12.72 -4.43 -4.64
C TYR A 23 13.71 -4.15 -3.51
N ASP A 24 14.71 -5.02 -3.36
CA ASP A 24 15.92 -4.71 -2.58
C ASP A 24 16.93 -3.98 -3.47
N ILE A 25 17.23 -2.71 -3.16
CA ILE A 25 18.16 -1.91 -3.98
C ILE A 25 19.60 -2.40 -3.90
N ASN A 26 19.94 -3.24 -2.91
CA ASN A 26 21.26 -3.86 -2.83
C ASN A 26 21.35 -5.14 -3.69
N ASN A 27 20.23 -5.66 -4.19
CA ASN A 27 20.19 -6.87 -5.01
C ASN A 27 18.98 -6.88 -5.96
N LEU A 28 19.01 -6.02 -6.98
CA LEU A 28 17.93 -5.89 -7.96
C LEU A 28 17.69 -7.18 -8.77
N ASP A 29 18.71 -8.03 -8.93
CA ASP A 29 18.62 -9.32 -9.65
C ASP A 29 17.76 -10.37 -8.93
N LYS A 30 17.50 -10.20 -7.62
CA LYS A 30 16.58 -11.05 -6.84
C LYS A 30 15.12 -10.93 -7.34
N GLY A 31 14.79 -9.82 -8.01
CA GLY A 31 13.41 -9.45 -8.35
C GLY A 31 12.70 -8.76 -7.19
N PHE A 32 11.36 -8.74 -7.25
CA PHE A 32 10.51 -8.08 -6.26
C PHE A 32 9.71 -9.07 -5.42
N GLU A 33 9.36 -8.62 -4.22
CA GLU A 33 8.33 -9.24 -3.38
C GLU A 33 7.02 -8.46 -3.56
N VAL A 34 5.88 -9.13 -3.39
CA VAL A 34 4.55 -8.52 -3.51
C VAL A 34 3.92 -8.43 -2.13
N LEU A 35 3.50 -7.22 -1.73
CA LEU A 35 2.77 -7.01 -0.47
C LEU A 35 1.29 -6.74 -0.74
N PRO A 36 0.37 -7.44 -0.05
CA PRO A 36 -1.07 -7.32 -0.28
C PRO A 36 -1.66 -6.16 0.52
N ILE A 37 -1.30 -4.92 0.16
CA ILE A 37 -1.63 -3.72 0.92
C ILE A 37 -3.15 -3.51 1.09
N ALA A 38 -3.96 -3.69 0.04
CA ALA A 38 -5.41 -3.54 0.20
C ALA A 38 -6.04 -4.66 1.04
N GLU A 39 -5.46 -5.86 1.04
CA GLU A 39 -5.89 -6.96 1.92
C GLU A 39 -5.63 -6.60 3.38
N TRP A 40 -4.43 -6.09 3.68
CA TRP A 40 -4.06 -5.61 5.01
C TRP A 40 -4.94 -4.48 5.53
N ALA A 41 -5.49 -3.65 4.63
CA ALA A 41 -6.45 -2.62 5.03
C ALA A 41 -7.74 -3.17 5.64
N GLY A 42 -8.09 -4.44 5.37
CA GLY A 42 -9.27 -5.09 5.94
C GLY A 42 -10.56 -4.33 5.64
N ILE A 43 -10.68 -3.71 4.46
CA ILE A 43 -11.89 -3.04 4.00
C ILE A 43 -12.87 -4.09 3.50
N GLU A 44 -14.08 -4.11 4.08
CA GLU A 44 -15.14 -5.02 3.67
C GLU A 44 -15.92 -4.43 2.48
N GLY A 45 -16.43 -5.31 1.61
CA GLY A 45 -17.29 -4.91 0.48
C GLY A 45 -16.58 -4.79 -0.87
N GLU A 46 -17.39 -4.54 -1.90
CA GLU A 46 -16.92 -4.29 -3.26
C GLU A 46 -16.30 -2.90 -3.39
N GLY A 47 -15.58 -2.66 -4.48
CA GLY A 47 -14.89 -1.40 -4.73
C GLY A 47 -13.44 -1.61 -5.17
N PRO A 48 -12.85 -0.66 -5.90
CA PRO A 48 -11.60 -0.85 -6.60
C PRO A 48 -10.40 -0.97 -5.66
N LYS A 49 -10.43 -0.31 -4.48
CA LYS A 49 -9.40 -0.38 -3.42
C LYS A 49 -7.96 -0.22 -3.96
N ARG A 50 -7.77 0.71 -4.90
CA ARG A 50 -6.49 0.88 -5.61
C ARG A 50 -5.44 1.39 -4.64
N VAL A 51 -4.27 0.77 -4.61
CA VAL A 51 -3.17 1.22 -3.77
C VAL A 51 -2.37 2.25 -4.54
N VAL A 52 -2.06 3.38 -3.91
CA VAL A 52 -1.39 4.51 -4.55
C VAL A 52 -0.41 5.19 -3.61
N GLN A 53 0.72 5.62 -4.18
CA GLN A 53 1.71 6.52 -3.61
C GLN A 53 2.32 6.03 -2.28
N PRO A 54 3.47 5.35 -2.31
CA PRO A 54 4.32 5.20 -1.12
C PRO A 54 4.86 6.56 -0.66
N GLU A 55 4.65 6.89 0.62
CA GLU A 55 5.24 8.07 1.25
C GLU A 55 5.91 7.70 2.59
N TYR A 56 7.12 8.22 2.81
CA TYR A 56 7.87 7.94 4.04
C TYR A 56 7.50 8.90 5.18
N ASN A 57 7.58 8.40 6.41
CA ASN A 57 7.62 9.26 7.58
C ASN A 57 8.98 9.98 7.70
N LYS A 58 9.10 10.93 8.64
CA LYS A 58 10.35 11.70 8.86
C LYS A 58 11.57 10.83 9.19
N ALA A 59 11.38 9.73 9.91
CA ALA A 59 12.48 8.85 10.32
C ALA A 59 12.94 7.93 9.19
N GLY A 60 12.12 7.74 8.15
CA GLY A 60 12.38 6.83 7.05
C GLY A 60 12.26 5.35 7.43
N ASP A 61 11.54 5.04 8.51
CA ASP A 61 11.33 3.68 9.05
C ASP A 61 9.89 3.16 8.84
N GLU A 62 9.01 3.99 8.30
CA GLU A 62 7.65 3.63 7.91
C GLU A 62 7.36 4.13 6.49
N VAL A 63 6.58 3.33 5.75
CA VAL A 63 6.04 3.70 4.43
C VAL A 63 4.52 3.60 4.47
N TRP A 64 3.88 4.65 4.00
CA TRP A 64 2.44 4.86 4.07
C TRP A 64 1.85 4.74 2.66
N PHE A 65 0.72 4.07 2.54
CA PHE A 65 0.03 3.85 1.28
C PHE A 65 -1.44 4.22 1.40
N SER A 66 -1.98 4.98 0.46
CA SER A 66 -3.43 5.18 0.35
C SER A 66 -4.05 3.95 -0.29
N VAL A 67 -5.08 3.39 0.34
CA VAL A 67 -6.00 2.42 -0.26
C VAL A 67 -7.25 3.19 -0.69
N TRP A 68 -7.25 3.55 -1.96
CA TRP A 68 -8.15 4.50 -2.58
C TRP A 68 -9.39 3.80 -3.18
N SER A 69 -10.55 4.04 -2.57
CA SER A 69 -11.87 3.58 -3.03
C SER A 69 -12.72 4.75 -3.51
N GLY A 70 -13.94 4.51 -3.98
CA GLY A 70 -14.88 5.56 -4.37
C GLY A 70 -15.36 6.43 -3.19
N VAL A 71 -16.01 7.55 -3.47
CA VAL A 71 -16.51 8.51 -2.47
C VAL A 71 -17.48 7.89 -1.45
N GLU A 72 -18.30 6.93 -1.89
CA GLU A 72 -19.29 6.23 -1.05
C GLU A 72 -18.75 4.92 -0.45
N GLU A 73 -17.49 4.58 -0.71
CA GLU A 73 -16.84 3.33 -0.29
C GLU A 73 -15.78 3.60 0.79
N GLU A 74 -15.54 2.62 1.66
CA GLU A 74 -14.51 2.75 2.69
C GLU A 74 -13.11 2.80 2.06
N SER A 75 -12.27 3.71 2.57
CA SER A 75 -10.86 3.85 2.22
C SER A 75 -9.99 3.72 3.49
N ALA A 76 -8.68 3.56 3.32
CA ALA A 76 -7.75 3.47 4.43
C ALA A 76 -6.37 4.01 4.06
N ILE A 77 -5.55 4.30 5.08
CA ILE A 77 -4.09 4.40 4.93
C ILE A 77 -3.46 3.20 5.62
N VAL A 78 -2.61 2.47 4.90
CA VAL A 78 -1.85 1.34 5.44
C VAL A 78 -0.42 1.79 5.68
N ILE A 79 0.07 1.53 6.89
CA ILE A 79 1.45 1.82 7.29
C ILE A 79 2.20 0.50 7.39
N VAL A 80 3.33 0.43 6.68
CA VAL A 80 4.24 -0.72 6.64
C VAL A 80 5.53 -0.36 7.36
N ASP A 81 6.06 -1.28 8.15
CA ASP A 81 7.42 -1.17 8.69
C ASP A 81 8.44 -1.36 7.56
N ASP A 82 9.26 -0.34 7.28
CA ASP A 82 10.20 -0.38 6.15
C ASP A 82 11.25 -1.49 6.31
N LYS A 83 11.61 -1.83 7.55
CA LYS A 83 12.67 -2.81 7.81
C LYS A 83 12.18 -4.24 7.67
N THR A 84 10.99 -4.55 8.18
CA THR A 84 10.44 -5.91 8.14
C THR A 84 9.54 -6.17 6.94
N ARG A 85 9.04 -5.11 6.29
CA ARG A 85 8.01 -5.16 5.24
C ARG A 85 6.69 -5.77 5.74
N GLU A 86 6.41 -5.64 7.02
CA GLU A 86 5.19 -6.14 7.65
C GLU A 86 4.19 -5.01 7.94
N LEU A 87 2.91 -5.36 8.02
CA LEU A 87 1.85 -4.45 8.43
C LEU A 87 2.15 -3.89 9.83
N LYS A 88 2.23 -2.56 9.92
CA LYS A 88 2.42 -1.86 11.20
C LYS A 88 1.10 -1.33 11.76
N GLN A 89 0.30 -0.67 10.92
CA GLN A 89 -0.96 -0.05 11.33
C GLN A 89 -1.87 0.17 10.13
N VAL A 90 -3.19 0.18 10.38
CA VAL A 90 -4.20 0.65 9.44
C VAL A 90 -4.91 1.85 10.04
N ILE A 91 -5.00 2.95 9.29
CA ILE A 91 -5.80 4.13 9.65
C ILE A 91 -7.10 4.07 8.86
N LYS A 92 -8.21 4.00 9.59
CA LYS A 92 -9.57 4.14 9.08
C LYS A 92 -10.28 5.25 9.86
N ASP A 93 -11.03 6.08 9.15
CA ASP A 93 -11.87 7.11 9.77
C ASP A 93 -13.02 7.45 8.83
N LYS A 94 -14.22 7.74 9.35
CA LYS A 94 -15.37 8.14 8.52
C LYS A 94 -15.12 9.41 7.71
N ARG A 95 -14.14 10.23 8.13
CA ARG A 95 -13.71 11.45 7.45
C ARG A 95 -12.67 11.19 6.35
N LEU A 96 -12.08 9.99 6.32
CA LEU A 96 -11.06 9.61 5.35
C LEU A 96 -11.73 9.15 4.05
N VAL A 97 -12.27 10.11 3.30
CA VAL A 97 -12.93 9.87 2.02
C VAL A 97 -11.94 10.15 0.90
N THR A 98 -11.71 9.16 0.02
CA THR A 98 -10.81 9.25 -1.13
C THR A 98 -9.43 9.86 -0.80
N PRO A 99 -8.65 9.24 0.11
CA PRO A 99 -7.31 9.70 0.49
C PRO A 99 -6.25 9.44 -0.59
#